data_AF-A0A967YH93-F1
#
_entry.id   AF-A0A967YH93-F1
#
_cell.length_a   1.000
_cell.length_b   1.000
_cell.length_c   1.000
_cell.angle_alpha   90.00
_cell.angle_beta   90.00
_cell.angle_gamma   90.00
#
_symmetry.space_group_name_H-M   'P 1'
#
loop_
_entity.id
_entity.type
_entity.pdbx_description
1 polymer ?
#
loop_
_entity_poly.entity_id
_entity_poly.type
_entity_poly.pdbx_seq_one_letter_code
_entity_poly.pdbx_strand_id
1 'polypeptide(L)' 'EIFRLNELANAYHVYQKLLLDNEALDFGDLINYTLKLFRERPQILEKYRAQFKYILVDEFQDTNWAQ' A
#
# COMPACT_ATOMS: atom_id res chain seq x y z
N GLU A 1 23.12 7.73 15.27
CA GLU A 1 22.04 7.90 14.28
C GLU A 1 21.68 6.62 13.54
N ILE A 2 22.63 5.95 12.86
CA ILE A 2 22.41 4.66 12.17
C ILE A 2 21.76 3.60 13.08
N PHE A 3 22.25 3.46 14.32
CA PHE A 3 21.69 2.52 15.29
C PHE A 3 20.19 2.77 15.56
N ARG A 4 19.79 4.03 15.75
CA ARG A 4 18.39 4.44 15.95
C ARG A 4 17.52 4.13 14.72
N LEU A 5 18.03 4.38 13.51
CA LEU A 5 17.30 4.08 12.28
C LEU A 5 17.08 2.58 12.11
N ASN A 6 18.09 1.76 12.43
CA ASN A 6 17.96 0.30 12.40
C ASN A 6 16.95 -0.22 13.42
N GLU A 7 16.98 0.32 14.64
CA GLU A 7 15.98 0.00 15.66
C GLU A 7 14.55 0.29 15.19
N LEU A 8 14.33 1.49 14.63
CA LEU A 8 13.02 1.89 14.11
C LEU A 8 12.57 1.02 12.92
N ALA A 9 13.48 0.71 11.99
CA ALA A 9 13.19 -0.16 10.86
C ALA A 9 12.80 -1.57 11.31
N ASN A 10 13.49 -2.11 12.32
CA ASN A 10 13.17 -3.41 12.91
C ASN A 10 11.80 -3.38 13.62
N ALA A 11 11.50 -2.31 14.36
CA ALA A 11 10.20 -2.14 15.00
C ALA A 11 9.06 -2.10 13.95
N TYR A 12 9.25 -1.35 12.86
CA TYR A 12 8.30 -1.32 11.75
C TYR A 12 8.12 -2.69 11.09
N HIS A 13 9.22 -3.44 10.87
CA HIS A 13 9.15 -4.79 10.32
C HIS A 13 8.34 -5.74 11.23
N VAL A 14 8.58 -5.69 12.54
CA VAL A 14 7.83 -6.50 13.52
C VAL A 14 6.36 -6.08 13.55
N TYR A 15 6.07 -4.78 13.53
CA TYR A 15 4.69 -4.26 13.49
C TYR A 15 3.92 -4.78 12.27
N GLN A 16 4.51 -4.69 11.08
CA GLN A 16 3.91 -5.19 9.84
C GLN A 16 3.67 -6.70 9.88
N LYS A 17 4.61 -7.46 10.47
CA LYS A 17 4.41 -8.90 10.68
C LYS A 17 3.23 -9.18 11.60
N LEU A 18 3.12 -8.48 12.72
CA LEU A 18 2.03 -8.67 13.68
C LEU A 18 0.67 -8.37 13.06
N LEU A 19 0.55 -7.32 12.23
CA LEU A 19 -0.69 -7.04 11.51
C LEU A 19 -1.10 -8.23 10.63
N LEU A 20 -0.19 -8.74 9.80
CA LEU A 20 -0.47 -9.87 8.92
C LEU A 20 -0.80 -11.16 9.69
N ASP A 21 -0.06 -11.45 10.76
CA ASP A 21 -0.29 -12.62 11.62
C ASP A 21 -1.68 -12.57 12.30
N ASN A 22 -2.30 -11.38 12.40
CA ASN A 22 -3.63 -11.15 12.97
C ASN A 22 -4.69 -10.82 11.90
N GLU A 23 -4.43 -11.08 10.62
CA GLU A 23 -5.34 -10.78 9.50
C GLU A 23 -5.79 -9.30 9.46
N ALA A 24 -4.94 -8.40 9.95
CA ALA A 24 -5.20 -6.98 10.05
C ALA A 24 -4.39 -6.18 9.01
N LEU A 25 -4.94 -5.03 8.61
CA LEU A 25 -4.31 -4.04 7.75
C LEU A 25 -4.57 -2.65 8.33
N ASP A 26 -3.58 -1.77 8.29
CA ASP A 26 -3.79 -0.35 8.59
C ASP A 26 -4.17 0.46 7.32
N PHE A 27 -4.40 1.76 7.47
CA PHE A 27 -4.84 2.60 6.35
C PHE A 27 -3.83 2.69 5.21
N GLY A 28 -2.52 2.71 5.51
CA GLY A 28 -1.48 2.75 4.48
C GLY A 28 -1.39 1.41 3.74
N ASP A 29 -1.62 0.32 4.45
CA ASP A 29 -1.63 -1.03 3.90
C ASP A 29 -2.71 -1.24 2.83
N LEU A 30 -3.87 -0.59 2.96
CA LEU A 30 -4.94 -0.66 1.96
C LEU A 30 -4.47 -0.23 0.56
N ILE A 31 -3.65 0.82 0.49
CA ILE A 31 -3.07 1.30 -0.78
C ILE A 31 -1.89 0.42 -1.18
N ASN A 32 -0.96 0.17 -0.25
CA ASN A 32 0.28 -0.56 -0.54
C ASN A 32 0.02 -1.99 -1.04
N TYR A 33 -0.85 -2.76 -0.38
CA TYR A 33 -1.19 -4.11 -0.82
C TYR A 33 -2.03 -4.12 -2.09
N THR A 34 -2.86 -3.10 -2.34
CA THR A 34 -3.56 -2.96 -3.62
C THR A 34 -2.56 -2.75 -4.76
N LEU A 35 -1.57 -1.87 -4.58
CA LEU A 35 -0.50 -1.66 -5.56
C LEU A 35 0.32 -2.94 -5.78
N LYS A 36 0.69 -3.65 -4.69
CA LYS A 36 1.40 -4.94 -4.77
C LYS A 36 0.58 -5.96 -5.56
N LEU A 37 -0.71 -6.11 -5.24
CA LEU A 37 -1.62 -7.03 -5.91
C LEU A 37 -1.69 -6.73 -7.41
N PHE A 38 -1.86 -5.46 -7.80
CA PHE A 38 -1.94 -5.08 -9.21
C PHE A 38 -0.63 -5.28 -9.97
N ARG A 39 0.52 -5.10 -9.31
CA ARG A 39 1.86 -5.37 -9.90
C ARG A 39 2.11 -6.87 -10.08
N GLU A 40 1.75 -7.68 -9.09
CA GLU A 40 2.00 -9.13 -9.10
C GLU A 40 0.95 -9.91 -9.89
N ARG A 41 -0.29 -9.40 -10.00
CA ARG A 41 -1.42 -10.05 -10.67
C ARG A 41 -2.08 -9.12 -11.70
N PRO A 42 -1.44 -8.88 -12.86
CA PRO A 42 -1.91 -7.91 -13.85
C PRO A 42 -3.32 -8.18 -14.39
N GLN A 43 -3.76 -9.44 -14.44
CA GLN A 43 -5.13 -9.77 -14.88
C GLN A 43 -6.21 -9.16 -13.95
N ILE A 44 -5.93 -9.04 -12.66
CA ILE A 44 -6.83 -8.38 -11.72
C ILE A 44 -6.88 -6.89 -12.04
N LEU A 45 -5.73 -6.24 -12.24
CA LEU A 45 -5.65 -4.84 -12.64
C LEU A 45 -6.44 -4.56 -13.94
N GLU A 46 -6.32 -5.43 -14.95
CA GLU A 46 -7.05 -5.27 -16.22
C GLU A 46 -8.57 -5.29 -16.04
N LYS A 47 -9.09 -6.10 -15.11
CA LYS A 47 -10.51 -6.07 -14.75
C LYS A 47 -10.93 -4.68 -14.26
N TYR A 48 -10.14 -4.07 -13.37
CA TYR A 48 -10.43 -2.73 -12.84
C TYR A 48 -10.29 -1.64 -13.90
N ARG A 49 -9.28 -1.72 -14.77
CA ARG A 49 -9.12 -0.79 -15.92
C ARG A 49 -10.28 -0.87 -16.90
N ALA A 50 -10.78 -2.07 -17.18
CA ALA A 50 -11.93 -2.26 -18.06
C ALA A 50 -13.23 -1.70 -17.45
N GLN A 51 -13.38 -1.79 -16.13
CA GLN A 51 -14.53 -1.25 -15.39
C GLN A 51 -14.46 0.29 -15.28
N PHE A 52 -13.32 0.83 -14.87
CA PHE A 52 -13.11 2.27 -14.63
C PHE A 52 -12.34 2.90 -15.78
N LYS A 53 -13.01 3.03 -16.94
CA LYS A 53 -12.39 3.56 -18.17
C LYS A 53 -12.00 5.04 -18.09
N TYR A 54 -12.72 5.80 -17.29
CA TYR A 54 -12.48 7.22 -17.05
C TYR A 54 -12.47 7.44 -15.54
N ILE A 55 -11.44 8.11 -15.05
CA ILE A 55 -11.24 8.38 -13.62
C ILE A 55 -11.02 9.88 -13.49
N LEU A 56 -11.84 10.52 -12.65
CA LEU A 56 -11.64 11.90 -12.22
C LEU A 56 -11.17 11.84 -10.78
N VAL A 57 -10.05 12.49 -10.50
CA VAL A 57 -9.51 12.61 -9.15
C VAL A 57 -9.62 14.07 -8.76
N ASP A 58 -10.42 14.35 -7.75
CA ASP A 58 -10.55 15.67 -7.14
C ASP A 58 -9.49 15.85 -6.05
N GLU A 59 -9.21 17.09 -5.65
CA GLU A 59 -8.21 17.44 -4.62
C GLU A 59 -6.83 16.82 -4.87
N PHE A 60 -6.40 16.77 -6.13
CA PHE A 60 -5.16 16.07 -6.53
C PHE A 60 -3.90 16.63 -5.86
N GLN A 61 -3.92 17.90 -5.41
CA GLN A 61 -2.83 18.50 -4.66
C GLN A 61 -2.55 17.84 -3.30
N ASP A 62 -3.52 17.12 -2.73
CA ASP A 62 -3.41 16.47 -1.42
C ASP A 62 -2.97 14.99 -1.51
N THR A 63 -2.65 14.51 -2.72
CA THR A 63 -2.12 13.16 -2.94
C THR A 63 -0.68 13.01 -2.44
N ASN A 64 -0.31 11.79 -2.03
CA ASN A 64 1.05 11.43 -1.68
C ASN A 64 1.64 10.42 -2.68
N TRP A 65 2.92 10.07 -2.57
CA TRP A 65 3.62 9.18 -3.51
C TRP A 65 2.98 7.81 -3.76
N ALA A 66 2.19 7.29 -2.82
CA ALA A 66 1.50 6.01 -2.99
C ALA A 66 0.12 6.15 -3.66
N GLN A 67 -0.45 7.37 -3.67
CA GLN A 67 -1.73 7.71 -4.31
C GLN A 67 -1.50 8.22 -5.74
#